data_AF-A0A9P0K3W0-F1
#
_entry.id   AF-A0A9P0K3W0-F1
#
_cell.length_a   1.000
_cell.length_b   1.000
_cell.length_c   1.000
_cell.angle_alpha   90.00
_cell.angle_beta   90.00
_cell.angle_gamma   90.00
#
_symmetry.space_group_name_H-M   'P 1'
#
loop_
_entity.id
_entity.type
_entity.pdbx_description
1 polymer ?
#
loop_
_entity_poly.entity_id
_entity_poly.type
_entity_poly.pdbx_seq_one_letter_code
_entity_poly.pdbx_strand_id
1 'polypeptide(L)'
;MLKSLASQHLSDEYEVREIKRNNPRLKIVGISESMSLDELHSNLIAQNIVLKNSSECKVLKLWPTKKSPGVFQAIVDVDNTTYLKLLERGHVLVNFDSCKVYDADD
;
A
#
# COMPACT_ATOMS: atom_id res chain seq x y z
N MET A 1 -12.00 -18.70 12.34
CA MET A 1 -11.99 -19.72 13.41
C MET A 1 -11.96 -19.11 14.82
N LEU A 2 -11.11 -18.13 15.13
CA LEU A 2 -11.05 -17.56 16.50
C LEU A 2 -12.26 -16.68 16.86
N LYS A 3 -12.71 -15.82 15.94
CA LYS A 3 -13.89 -14.96 16.14
C LYS A 3 -15.16 -15.77 16.36
N SER A 4 -15.38 -16.84 15.60
CA SER A 4 -16.55 -17.71 15.77
C SER A 4 -16.56 -18.38 17.15
N LEU A 5 -15.39 -18.77 17.67
CA LEU A 5 -15.25 -19.37 18.99
C LEU A 5 -15.46 -18.32 20.10
N ALA A 6 -14.89 -17.13 19.94
CA ALA A 6 -15.04 -16.02 20.88
C ALA A 6 -16.49 -15.50 20.91
N SER A 7 -17.14 -15.37 19.75
CA SER A 7 -18.56 -15.00 19.65
C SER A 7 -19.47 -16.07 20.23
N GLN A 8 -19.10 -17.35 20.22
CA GLN A 8 -19.92 -18.40 20.86
C GLN A 8 -19.90 -18.37 22.39
N HIS A 9 -18.82 -17.86 23.00
CA HIS A 9 -18.64 -17.91 24.46
C HIS A 9 -18.72 -16.56 25.17
N LEU A 10 -18.60 -15.44 24.44
CA LEU A 10 -18.44 -14.11 25.03
C LEU A 10 -19.45 -13.08 24.49
N SER A 11 -20.30 -13.43 23.51
CA SER A 11 -21.23 -12.47 22.89
C SER A 11 -22.33 -11.96 23.82
N ASP A 12 -22.62 -12.70 24.89
CA ASP A 12 -23.74 -12.40 25.78
C ASP A 12 -23.42 -11.23 26.73
N GLU A 13 -22.12 -10.98 26.98
CA GLU A 13 -21.63 -9.89 27.83
C GLU A 13 -20.72 -8.89 27.10
N TYR A 14 -20.11 -9.27 25.97
CA TYR A 14 -19.13 -8.45 25.26
C TYR A 14 -19.39 -8.36 23.76
N GLU A 15 -19.18 -7.16 23.20
CA GLU A 15 -19.18 -6.97 21.75
C GLU A 15 -17.88 -7.48 21.13
N VAL A 16 -17.92 -8.67 20.52
CA VAL A 16 -16.76 -9.25 19.84
C VAL A 16 -16.54 -8.59 18.47
N ARG A 17 -15.64 -7.61 18.42
CA ARG A 17 -15.19 -6.97 17.18
C ARG A 17 -13.92 -7.61 16.64
N GLU A 18 -13.86 -7.77 15.33
CA GLU A 18 -12.64 -8.21 14.67
C GLU A 18 -11.74 -7.00 14.45
N ILE A 19 -10.57 -7.00 15.10
CA ILE A 19 -9.57 -5.97 14.87
C ILE A 19 -9.00 -6.23 13.48
N LYS A 20 -9.37 -5.38 12.50
CA LYS A 20 -8.68 -5.36 11.21
C LYS A 20 -7.25 -4.96 11.49
N ARG A 21 -6.30 -5.87 11.25
CA ARG A 21 -4.90 -5.48 11.20
C ARG A 21 -4.75 -4.47 10.07
N ASN A 22 -4.15 -3.33 10.37
CA ASN A 22 -3.71 -2.42 9.33
C ASN A 22 -2.51 -3.07 8.64
N ASN A 23 -2.56 -3.10 7.32
CA ASN A 23 -1.40 -3.45 6.53
C ASN A 23 -0.35 -2.33 6.63
N PRO A 24 0.93 -2.67 6.45
CA PRO A 24 1.97 -1.67 6.38
C PRO A 24 1.81 -0.82 5.11
N ARG A 25 2.21 0.45 5.24
CA ARG A 25 2.07 1.45 4.19
C ARG A 25 3.43 1.86 3.67
N LEU A 26 3.52 2.04 2.36
CA LEU A 26 4.70 2.56 1.68
C LEU A 26 4.39 3.91 1.08
N LYS A 27 5.41 4.78 1.09
CA LYS A 27 5.38 6.04 0.39
C LYS A 27 6.23 5.96 -0.87
N ILE A 28 5.59 6.16 -2.02
CA ILE A 28 6.25 6.22 -3.32
C ILE A 28 6.42 7.70 -3.70
N VAL A 29 7.63 8.10 -4.09
CA VAL A 29 7.96 9.49 -4.44
C VAL A 29 8.69 9.54 -5.77
N GLY A 30 8.37 10.52 -6.61
CA GLY A 30 9.06 10.74 -7.88
C GLY A 30 8.26 10.32 -9.10
N ILE A 31 6.92 10.32 -9.01
CA ILE A 31 6.04 10.03 -10.15
C ILE A 31 5.95 11.32 -10.97
N SER A 32 6.32 11.30 -12.26
CA SER A 32 6.39 12.51 -13.09
C SER A 32 5.05 12.94 -13.72
N GLU A 33 4.03 12.10 -13.62
CA GLU A 33 2.76 12.30 -14.32
C GLU A 33 1.57 12.23 -13.36
N SER A 34 0.57 13.06 -13.62
CA SER A 34 -0.73 12.96 -12.94
C SER A 34 -1.52 11.81 -13.53
N MET A 35 -2.03 10.93 -12.68
CA MET A 35 -2.89 9.82 -13.09
C MET A 35 -3.95 9.55 -12.02
N SER A 36 -4.93 8.71 -12.34
CA SER A 36 -5.90 8.22 -11.37
C SER A 36 -5.27 7.17 -10.43
N LEU A 37 -5.94 6.89 -9.31
CA LEU A 37 -5.50 5.84 -8.38
C LEU A 37 -5.53 4.45 -9.04
N ASP A 38 -6.51 4.20 -9.90
CA ASP A 38 -6.69 2.93 -10.60
C ASP A 38 -5.63 2.72 -11.69
N GLU A 39 -5.25 3.78 -12.41
CA GLU A 39 -4.13 3.76 -13.35
C GLU A 39 -2.82 3.51 -12.62
N LEU A 40 -2.55 4.23 -11.52
CA LEU A 40 -1.36 4.00 -10.72
C LEU A 40 -1.29 2.57 -10.20
N HIS A 41 -2.42 2.04 -9.70
CA HIS A 41 -2.50 0.65 -9.27
C HIS A 41 -2.16 -0.31 -10.42
N SER A 42 -2.79 -0.14 -11.58
CA SER A 42 -2.56 -0.99 -12.76
C SER A 42 -1.09 -0.96 -13.21
N ASN A 43 -0.47 0.22 -13.24
CA ASN A 43 0.94 0.39 -13.60
C ASN A 43 1.87 -0.29 -12.60
N LEU A 44 1.60 -0.12 -11.30
CA LEU A 44 2.38 -0.74 -10.23
C LEU A 44 2.37 -2.28 -10.35
N ILE A 45 1.19 -2.87 -10.54
CA ILE A 45 1.05 -4.33 -10.70
C ILE A 45 1.72 -4.83 -11.99
N ALA A 46 1.55 -4.11 -13.10
CA ALA A 46 2.08 -4.55 -14.40
C ALA A 46 3.62 -4.49 -14.48
N GLN A 47 4.23 -3.50 -13.83
CA GLN A 47 5.66 -3.18 -14.00
C GLN A 47 6.54 -3.73 -12.86
N ASN A 48 5.95 -4.12 -11.72
CA ASN A 48 6.70 -4.58 -10.55
C ASN A 48 6.28 -5.99 -10.16
N ILE A 49 7.11 -6.99 -10.50
CA ILE A 49 6.83 -8.41 -10.22
C ILE A 49 6.57 -8.72 -8.73
N VAL A 50 7.18 -7.94 -7.83
CA VAL A 50 6.97 -8.07 -6.39
C VAL A 50 5.51 -7.78 -6.02
N LEU A 51 4.91 -6.76 -6.64
CA LEU A 51 3.52 -6.37 -6.42
C LEU A 51 2.54 -7.29 -7.16
N LYS A 52 2.93 -7.85 -8.31
CA LYS A 52 2.11 -8.83 -9.05
C LYS A 52 1.80 -10.10 -8.25
N ASN A 53 2.74 -10.51 -7.39
CA ASN A 53 2.59 -11.68 -6.54
C ASN A 53 2.01 -11.35 -5.15
N SER A 54 1.72 -10.07 -4.89
CA SER A 54 1.10 -9.66 -3.64
C SER A 54 -0.36 -10.09 -3.60
N SER A 55 -0.83 -10.54 -2.44
CA SER A 55 -2.25 -10.76 -2.18
C SER A 55 -3.01 -9.45 -1.99
N GLU A 56 -2.32 -8.37 -1.58
CA GLU A 56 -2.91 -7.09 -1.22
C GLU A 56 -2.00 -5.93 -1.66
N CYS A 57 -2.48 -5.13 -2.61
CA CYS A 57 -1.88 -3.86 -3.00
C CYS A 57 -3.00 -2.86 -3.25
N LYS A 58 -3.05 -1.77 -2.48
CA LYS A 58 -4.08 -0.75 -2.62
C LYS A 58 -3.45 0.63 -2.59
N VAL A 59 -3.68 1.41 -3.64
CA VAL A 59 -3.29 2.82 -3.66
C VAL A 59 -4.30 3.61 -2.84
N LEU A 60 -3.84 4.23 -1.74
CA LEU A 60 -4.70 4.98 -0.83
C LEU A 60 -4.84 6.44 -1.24
N LYS A 61 -3.76 7.04 -1.75
CA LYS A 61 -3.72 8.47 -2.08
C LYS A 61 -2.60 8.76 -3.07
N LEU A 62 -2.82 9.71 -3.97
CA LEU A 62 -1.84 10.29 -4.88
C LEU A 62 -1.97 11.82 -4.84
N TRP A 63 -0.86 12.53 -4.71
CA TRP A 63 -0.88 14.00 -4.66
C TRP A 63 0.47 14.59 -5.06
N PRO A 64 0.52 15.86 -5.49
CA PRO A 64 1.77 16.52 -5.85
C PRO A 64 2.68 16.72 -4.62
N THR A 65 3.99 16.69 -4.86
CA THR A 65 4.99 17.04 -3.86
C THR A 65 5.02 18.55 -3.63
N LYS A 66 5.31 18.97 -2.39
CA LYS A 66 5.40 20.41 -2.05
C LYS A 66 6.58 21.12 -2.74
N LYS A 67 7.66 20.39 -3.05
CA LYS A 67 8.92 20.95 -3.57
C LYS A 67 8.92 21.10 -5.09
N SER A 68 8.15 20.27 -5.80
CA SER A 68 8.19 20.21 -7.27
C SER A 68 6.77 20.04 -7.81
N PRO A 69 6.09 21.13 -8.22
CA PRO A 69 4.79 21.07 -8.86
C PRO A 69 4.96 20.38 -10.22
N GLY A 70 4.52 19.13 -10.33
CA GLY A 70 4.77 18.24 -11.47
C GLY A 70 5.35 16.88 -11.07
N VAL A 71 5.88 16.77 -9.85
CA VAL A 71 6.26 15.49 -9.26
C VAL A 71 5.23 15.10 -8.21
N PHE A 72 4.75 13.87 -8.28
CA PHE A 72 3.74 13.32 -7.40
C PHE A 72 4.34 12.28 -6.44
N GLN A 73 3.59 12.04 -5.37
CA GLN A 73 3.86 11.01 -4.37
C GLN A 73 2.56 10.30 -4.01
N ALA A 74 2.67 9.03 -3.64
CA ALA A 74 1.55 8.17 -3.32
C ALA A 74 1.77 7.39 -2.02
N ILE A 75 0.67 7.00 -1.39
CA ILE A 75 0.66 6.01 -0.30
C ILE A 75 0.02 4.74 -0.83
N VAL A 76 0.70 3.62 -0.62
CA VAL A 76 0.23 2.30 -1.02
C VAL A 76 0.23 1.39 0.20
N ASP A 77 -0.90 0.75 0.41
CA ASP A 77 -1.10 -0.28 1.42
C ASP A 77 -0.75 -1.63 0.80
N VAL A 78 0.15 -2.40 1.43
CA VAL A 78 0.63 -3.67 0.89
C VAL A 78 0.75 -4.72 1.99
N ASP A 79 0.76 -6.00 1.64
CA ASP A 79 1.05 -7.05 2.61
C ASP A 79 2.48 -6.94 3.17
N ASN A 80 2.71 -7.51 4.35
CA ASN A 80 3.99 -7.41 5.07
C ASN A 80 5.18 -8.01 4.30
N THR A 81 4.96 -9.05 3.51
CA THR A 81 6.02 -9.69 2.72
C THR A 81 6.45 -8.76 1.59
N THR A 82 5.49 -8.16 0.90
CA THR A 82 5.74 -7.20 -0.18
C THR A 82 6.37 -5.92 0.36
N TYR A 83 5.91 -5.43 1.50
CA TYR A 83 6.47 -4.27 2.20
C TYR A 83 7.99 -4.40 2.41
N LEU A 84 8.43 -5.48 3.04
CA LEU A 84 9.85 -5.71 3.33
C LEU A 84 10.69 -5.79 2.05
N LYS A 85 10.20 -6.49 1.02
CA LYS A 85 10.89 -6.60 -0.27
C LYS A 85 11.02 -5.26 -0.99
N LEU A 86 9.99 -4.42 -0.92
CA LEU A 86 10.00 -3.10 -1.56
C LEU A 86 10.89 -2.11 -0.82
N LEU A 87 10.94 -2.17 0.51
CA LEU A 87 11.90 -1.38 1.30
C LEU A 87 13.35 -1.79 1.04
N GLU A 88 13.64 -3.09 1.00
CA GLU A 88 14.98 -3.59 0.67
C GLU A 88 15.44 -3.14 -0.72
N ARG A 89 14.52 -3.16 -1.70
CA ARG A 89 14.79 -2.70 -3.07
C ARG A 89 14.91 -1.18 -3.18
N GLY A 90 14.16 -0.44 -2.37
CA GLY A 90 14.17 1.03 -2.28
C GLY A 90 13.55 1.80 -3.45
N HIS A 91 13.06 1.11 -4.48
CA HIS A 91 12.44 1.74 -5.65
C HIS A 91 11.39 0.83 -6.32
N VAL A 92 10.47 1.46 -7.06
CA VAL A 92 9.45 0.83 -7.92
C VAL A 92 9.39 1.55 -9.25
N LEU A 93 8.92 0.85 -10.28
CA LEU A 93 8.68 1.41 -11.60
C LEU A 93 7.23 1.89 -11.70
N VAL A 94 7.05 3.11 -12.22
CA VAL A 94 5.75 3.68 -12.59
C VAL A 94 5.90 4.36 -13.94
N ASN A 95 5.23 3.82 -14.96
CA ASN A 95 5.43 4.20 -16.37
C ASN A 95 6.90 4.05 -16.79
N PHE A 96 7.58 5.17 -17.01
CA PHE A 96 8.99 5.23 -17.39
C PHE A 96 9.88 5.74 -16.25
N ASP A 97 9.31 5.94 -15.06
CA ASP A 97 10.01 6.48 -13.89
C ASP A 97 10.46 5.38 -12.93
N SER A 98 11.66 5.56 -12.38
CA SER A 98 12.12 4.81 -11.20
C SER A 98 11.83 5.64 -9.95
N CYS A 99 10.68 5.39 -9.33
CA CYS A 99 10.22 6.09 -8.14
C CYS A 99 10.84 5.50 -6.87
N LYS A 100 11.22 6.37 -5.92
CA LYS A 100 11.79 5.95 -4.64
C LYS A 100 10.68 5.48 -3.69
N VAL A 101 10.99 4.45 -2.91
CA VAL A 101 10.11 3.90 -1.88
C VAL A 101 10.66 4.26 -0.51
N TYR A 102 9.78 4.70 0.37
CA TYR A 102 10.06 4.98 1.77
C TYR A 102 9.02 4.32 2.66
N ASP A 103 9.38 4.14 3.92
CA ASP A 103 8.38 3.86 4.93
C ASP A 103 7.39 5.02 5.04
N ALA A 104 6.10 4.69 5.16
CA ALA A 104 5.08 5.68 5.41
C ALA A 104 4.83 5.74 6.91
N ASP A 105 5.74 6.40 7.64
CA ASP A 105 5.46 6.86 8.99
C ASP A 105 4.26 7.82 8.93
N ASP A 106 3.15 7.45 9.59
CA ASP A 106 1.94 8.29 9.75
C ASP A 106 2.27 9.57 10.55
#